data_AF-A0A8T5Q8S9-F1
#
_entry.id   AF-A0A8T5Q8S9-F1
#
_cell.length_a   1.000
_cell.length_b   1.000
_cell.length_c   1.000
_cell.angle_alpha   90.00
_cell.angle_beta   90.00
_cell.angle_gamma   90.00
#
_symmetry.space_group_name_H-M   'P 1'
#
loop_
_entity.id
_entity.type
_entity.pdbx_description
1 polymer ?
#
loop_
_entity_poly.entity_id
_entity_poly.type
_entity_poly.pdbx_seq_one_letter_code
_entity_poly.pdbx_strand_id
1 'polypeptide(L)'
;MKIRTSTKIFVILIFLSLALNLSLAKEEQELRSELLKLNNVKEEMTNSDTDVSRVDDLITEGFLYFNNKDYNKTKEVISSIYKLRNDALNAQSELSVVNQLYLDVKERNITLVNATSIKIEWDLDYAKREFDKENYEGALKRLAKIKKALLYSINNEYNYLNASLLALEEKINSLKLSKSRITTLKSLLSEALGTGGLRELEIIKQEAGVLNKSLVYYKEIKLAIPILKGKNLSAQRINDGLNAAKLDLDFADYESAFNKLESLKALTEKGIFLEDEISELEKNLADEKAKQRIDITEAESFLKEAQYELTVGNYETAEQKLLNARDSYESLKAELLIKKAGLKSFGFSLKEFIKRNWPYVLLIIFIILVVLKFTSHIWVLGIQRKRLARLKKELNINENMVQELQRNYFVHKKMSRENYDKSYESLQEKTVNLKEKISLFNKKVKKGE
;
A
#
# COMPACT_ATOMS: atom_id res chain seq x y z
N MET A 1 53.01 -59.92 77.98
CA MET A 1 53.36 -59.50 76.61
C MET A 1 52.12 -59.19 75.72
N LYS A 2 51.01 -58.68 76.27
CA LYS A 2 49.75 -58.36 75.54
C LYS A 2 49.43 -56.86 75.40
N ILE A 3 50.24 -55.97 75.98
CA ILE A 3 49.97 -54.52 76.06
C ILE A 3 50.56 -53.72 74.87
N ARG A 4 51.56 -54.27 74.16
CA ARG A 4 52.30 -53.57 73.08
C ARG A 4 51.57 -53.52 71.73
N THR A 5 50.58 -54.38 71.50
CA THR A 5 49.76 -54.41 70.28
C THR A 5 48.57 -53.44 70.36
N SER A 6 48.01 -53.23 71.56
CA SER A 6 46.88 -52.31 71.77
C SER A 6 47.24 -50.85 71.52
N THR A 7 48.45 -50.41 71.91
CA THR A 7 48.93 -49.03 71.71
C THR A 7 49.14 -48.69 70.23
N LYS A 8 49.61 -49.65 69.41
CA LYS A 8 49.78 -49.44 67.96
C LYS A 8 48.44 -49.30 67.24
N ILE A 9 47.43 -50.10 67.62
CA ILE A 9 46.07 -50.00 67.05
C ILE A 9 45.44 -48.65 67.40
N PHE A 10 45.63 -48.18 68.64
CA PHE A 10 45.10 -46.87 69.07
C PHE A 10 45.73 -45.70 68.32
N VAL A 11 47.05 -45.71 68.12
CA VAL A 11 47.75 -44.68 67.34
C VAL A 11 47.31 -44.69 65.88
N ILE A 12 47.13 -45.87 65.27
CA ILE A 12 46.60 -45.99 63.90
C ILE A 12 45.18 -45.43 63.81
N LEU A 13 44.30 -45.71 64.79
CA LEU A 13 42.95 -45.14 64.83
C LEU A 13 42.95 -43.61 64.97
N ILE A 14 43.88 -43.06 65.76
CA ILE A 14 44.06 -41.60 65.86
C ILE A 14 44.47 -41.02 64.51
N PHE A 15 45.51 -41.56 63.85
CA PHE A 15 45.95 -41.07 62.55
C PHE A 15 44.86 -41.23 61.47
N LEU A 16 44.09 -42.33 61.50
CA LEU A 16 42.97 -42.53 60.59
C LEU A 16 41.86 -41.49 60.83
N SER A 17 41.52 -41.21 62.10
CA SER A 17 40.57 -40.18 62.46
C SER A 17 41.05 -38.78 62.05
N LEU A 18 42.36 -38.51 62.18
CA LEU A 18 42.96 -37.23 61.80
C LEU A 18 42.95 -37.04 60.29
N ALA A 19 43.29 -38.09 59.53
CA ALA A 19 43.25 -38.07 58.07
C ALA A 19 41.81 -37.91 57.53
N LEU A 20 40.84 -38.58 58.15
CA LEU A 20 39.42 -38.41 57.84
C LEU A 20 38.97 -36.97 58.14
N ASN A 21 39.35 -36.41 59.29
CA ASN A 21 39.02 -35.03 59.65
C ASN A 21 39.69 -34.01 58.70
N LEU A 22 40.93 -34.25 58.26
CA LEU A 22 41.60 -33.39 57.27
C LEU A 22 40.92 -33.45 55.90
N SER A 23 40.52 -34.64 55.46
CA SER A 23 39.80 -34.83 54.20
C SER A 23 38.45 -34.13 54.22
N LEU A 24 37.71 -34.26 55.32
CA LEU A 24 36.43 -33.58 55.52
C LEU A 24 36.59 -32.06 55.56
N ALA A 25 37.62 -31.55 56.25
CA ALA A 25 37.88 -30.10 56.30
C ALA A 25 38.24 -29.53 54.92
N LYS A 26 38.98 -30.29 54.09
CA LYS A 26 39.30 -29.90 52.72
C LYS A 26 38.05 -29.84 51.84
N GLU A 27 37.23 -30.89 51.89
CA GLU A 27 35.97 -30.96 51.15
C GLU A 27 35.00 -29.83 51.57
N GLU A 28 34.89 -29.56 52.86
CA GLU A 28 34.10 -28.45 53.40
C GLU A 28 34.60 -27.09 52.87
N GLN A 29 35.92 -26.88 52.83
CA GLN A 29 36.51 -25.65 52.28
C GLN A 29 36.24 -25.51 50.77
N GLU A 30 36.34 -26.60 50.00
CA GLU A 30 36.04 -26.61 48.57
C GLU A 30 34.57 -26.26 48.30
N LEU A 31 33.63 -26.90 49.03
CA LEU A 31 32.19 -26.63 48.88
C LEU A 31 31.83 -25.20 49.29
N ARG A 32 32.41 -24.68 50.38
CA ARG A 32 32.22 -23.28 50.78
C ARG A 32 32.70 -22.32 49.70
N SER A 33 33.85 -22.60 49.09
CA SER A 33 34.39 -21.80 47.99
C SER A 33 33.46 -21.82 46.78
N GLU A 34 32.97 -23.00 46.38
CA GLU A 34 32.01 -23.14 45.28
C GLU A 34 30.69 -22.41 45.56
N LEU A 35 30.12 -22.52 46.76
CA LEU A 35 28.91 -21.78 47.14
C LEU A 35 29.08 -20.26 47.00
N LEU A 36 30.25 -19.73 47.36
CA LEU A 36 30.54 -18.30 47.21
C LEU A 36 30.67 -17.89 45.74
N LYS A 37 31.18 -18.77 44.87
CA LYS A 37 31.27 -18.51 43.42
C LYS A 37 29.91 -18.47 42.74
N LEU A 38 28.86 -19.05 43.33
CA LEU A 38 27.51 -19.03 42.75
C LEU A 38 26.94 -17.61 42.64
N ASN A 39 27.46 -16.63 43.39
CA ASN A 39 27.11 -15.23 43.18
C ASN A 39 27.54 -14.72 41.79
N ASN A 40 28.64 -15.24 41.22
CA ASN A 40 29.05 -14.90 39.86
C ASN A 40 28.08 -15.49 38.82
N VAL A 41 27.54 -16.68 39.09
CA VAL A 41 26.51 -17.31 38.23
C VAL A 41 25.25 -16.45 38.21
N LYS A 42 24.82 -15.96 39.38
CA LYS A 42 23.71 -15.02 39.48
C LYS A 42 23.97 -13.75 38.68
N GLU A 43 25.15 -13.14 38.83
CA GLU A 43 25.51 -11.92 38.11
C GLU A 43 25.50 -12.13 36.59
N GLU A 44 26.04 -13.25 36.10
CA GLU A 44 26.03 -13.59 34.69
C GLU A 44 24.61 -13.78 34.12
N MET A 45 23.73 -14.46 34.86
CA MET A 45 22.34 -14.64 34.46
C MET A 45 21.57 -13.30 34.47
N THR A 46 21.83 -12.46 35.47
CA THR A 46 21.25 -11.11 35.55
C THR A 46 21.70 -10.26 34.35
N ASN A 47 22.99 -10.30 33.99
CA ASN A 47 23.54 -9.59 32.84
C ASN A 47 23.02 -10.11 31.50
N SER A 48 22.43 -11.31 31.48
CA SER A 48 21.80 -11.92 30.31
C SER A 48 20.27 -11.76 30.29
N ASP A 49 19.74 -10.84 31.11
CA ASP A 49 18.31 -10.56 31.29
C ASP A 49 17.48 -11.82 31.64
N THR A 50 18.08 -12.75 32.39
CA THR A 50 17.42 -13.98 32.86
C THR A 50 16.95 -13.80 34.30
N ASP A 51 15.78 -14.34 34.66
CA ASP A 51 15.35 -14.37 36.08
C ASP A 51 16.33 -15.23 36.92
N VAL A 52 16.62 -14.74 38.12
CA VAL A 52 17.54 -15.36 39.07
C VAL A 52 16.86 -15.75 40.38
N SER A 53 15.52 -15.62 40.46
CA SER A 53 14.74 -15.92 41.66
C SER A 53 14.98 -17.35 42.18
N ARG A 54 14.98 -18.36 41.30
CA ARG A 54 15.27 -19.73 41.70
C ARG A 54 16.74 -19.99 42.02
N VAL A 55 17.65 -19.27 41.38
CA VAL A 55 19.07 -19.34 41.72
C VAL A 55 19.28 -18.82 43.14
N ASP A 56 18.62 -17.73 43.53
CA ASP A 56 18.66 -17.20 44.89
C ASP A 56 18.11 -18.19 45.93
N ASP A 57 16.98 -18.82 45.63
CA ASP A 57 16.40 -19.87 46.48
C ASP A 57 17.37 -21.05 46.66
N LEU A 58 17.96 -21.53 45.56
CA LEU A 58 18.89 -22.65 45.58
C LEU A 58 20.21 -22.31 46.28
N ILE A 59 20.75 -21.09 46.11
CA ILE A 59 21.93 -20.64 46.86
C ILE A 59 21.63 -20.68 48.36
N THR A 60 20.47 -20.16 48.77
CA THR A 60 20.03 -20.16 50.17
C THR A 60 19.89 -21.59 50.72
N GLU A 61 19.26 -22.48 49.96
CA GLU A 61 19.13 -23.90 50.30
C GLU A 61 20.51 -24.58 50.41
N GLY A 62 21.43 -24.26 49.50
CA GLY A 62 22.81 -24.77 49.50
C GLY A 62 23.57 -24.40 50.77
N PHE A 63 23.49 -23.14 51.20
CA PHE A 63 24.08 -22.70 52.48
C PHE A 63 23.43 -23.38 53.69
N LEU A 64 22.11 -23.62 53.64
CA LEU A 64 21.40 -24.33 54.71
C LEU A 64 21.88 -25.78 54.86
N TYR A 65 22.00 -26.53 53.75
CA TYR A 65 22.55 -27.89 53.80
C TYR A 65 24.01 -27.93 54.23
N PHE A 66 24.80 -26.98 53.75
CA PHE A 66 26.21 -26.85 54.13
C PHE A 66 26.37 -26.63 55.63
N ASN A 67 25.60 -25.70 56.22
CA ASN A 67 25.64 -25.41 57.65
C ASN A 67 25.16 -26.59 58.51
N ASN A 68 24.29 -27.44 57.97
CA ASN A 68 23.84 -28.69 58.60
C ASN A 68 24.79 -29.88 58.37
N LYS A 69 25.95 -29.66 57.73
CA LYS A 69 26.95 -30.68 57.35
C LYS A 69 26.42 -31.77 56.40
N ASP A 70 25.39 -31.47 55.61
CA ASP A 70 24.90 -32.35 54.54
C ASP A 70 25.59 -32.00 53.21
N TYR A 71 26.84 -32.44 53.09
CA TYR A 71 27.71 -32.10 51.96
C TYR A 71 27.26 -32.73 50.63
N ASN A 72 26.58 -33.88 50.66
CA ASN A 72 26.05 -34.52 49.46
C ASN A 72 24.93 -33.67 48.85
N LYS A 73 23.96 -33.23 49.65
CA LYS A 73 22.91 -32.32 49.16
C LYS A 73 23.46 -30.97 48.73
N THR A 74 24.48 -30.46 49.43
CA THR A 74 25.17 -29.23 49.01
C THR A 74 25.73 -29.36 47.59
N LYS A 75 26.37 -30.49 47.26
CA LYS A 75 26.86 -30.76 45.89
C LYS A 75 25.74 -30.87 44.87
N GLU A 76 24.64 -31.52 45.21
CA GLU A 76 23.46 -31.64 44.34
C GLU A 76 22.86 -30.26 44.00
N VAL A 77 22.77 -29.38 44.99
CA VAL A 77 22.29 -28.00 44.80
C VAL A 77 23.25 -27.20 43.91
N ILE A 78 24.56 -27.23 44.19
CA ILE A 78 25.58 -26.56 43.35
C ILE A 78 25.47 -27.04 41.89
N SER A 79 25.39 -28.36 41.68
CA SER A 79 25.24 -28.96 40.35
C SER A 79 23.95 -28.50 39.66
N SER A 80 22.85 -28.43 40.41
CA SER A 80 21.55 -27.97 39.90
C SER A 80 21.59 -26.50 39.46
N ILE A 81 22.29 -25.63 40.18
CA ILE A 81 22.44 -24.22 39.82
C ILE A 81 23.25 -24.05 38.54
N TYR A 82 24.38 -24.75 38.39
CA TYR A 82 25.17 -24.70 37.16
C TYR A 82 24.40 -25.27 35.96
N LYS A 83 23.61 -26.33 36.16
CA LYS A 83 22.72 -26.87 35.13
C LYS A 83 21.67 -25.82 34.72
N LEU A 84 21.00 -25.21 35.70
CA LEU A 84 19.99 -24.18 35.48
C LEU A 84 20.55 -23.00 34.68
N ARG A 85 21.74 -22.50 35.05
CA ARG A 85 22.46 -21.46 34.31
C ARG A 85 22.66 -21.85 32.84
N ASN A 86 23.21 -23.04 32.59
CA ASN A 86 23.52 -23.47 31.22
C ASN A 86 22.24 -23.63 30.38
N ASP A 87 21.18 -24.19 30.97
CA ASP A 87 19.88 -24.35 30.31
C ASP A 87 19.26 -22.99 29.99
N ALA A 88 19.36 -22.02 30.92
CA ALA A 88 18.86 -20.66 30.73
C ALA A 88 19.61 -19.91 29.62
N LEU A 89 20.94 -19.88 29.67
CA LEU A 89 21.76 -19.20 28.65
C LEU A 89 21.56 -19.81 27.25
N ASN A 90 21.43 -21.14 27.17
CA ASN A 90 21.12 -21.82 25.92
C ASN A 90 19.72 -21.47 25.41
N ALA A 91 18.71 -21.47 26.28
CA ALA A 91 17.35 -21.09 25.91
C ALA A 91 17.25 -19.62 25.45
N GLN A 92 17.96 -18.71 26.11
CA GLN A 92 18.02 -17.30 25.74
C GLN A 92 18.69 -17.08 24.39
N SER A 93 19.82 -17.75 24.16
CA SER A 93 20.53 -17.72 22.87
C SER A 93 19.64 -18.24 21.74
N GLU A 94 19.00 -19.39 21.93
CA GLU A 94 18.11 -19.98 20.92
C GLU A 94 16.85 -19.12 20.70
N LEU A 95 16.28 -18.51 21.75
CA LEU A 95 15.16 -17.58 21.65
C LEU A 95 15.52 -16.39 20.75
N SER A 96 16.68 -15.79 20.99
CA SER A 96 17.20 -14.68 20.16
C SER A 96 17.36 -15.09 18.70
N VAL A 97 17.97 -16.25 18.44
CA VAL A 97 18.19 -16.78 17.07
C VAL A 97 16.87 -17.04 16.35
N VAL A 98 15.94 -17.73 17.00
CA VAL A 98 14.64 -18.09 16.39
C VAL A 98 13.77 -16.86 16.19
N ASN A 99 13.81 -15.89 17.11
CA ASN A 99 13.11 -14.63 16.94
C ASN A 99 13.66 -13.82 15.76
N GLN A 100 14.99 -13.72 15.61
CA GLN A 100 15.59 -13.04 14.46
C GLN A 100 15.20 -13.75 13.15
N LEU A 101 15.30 -15.08 13.10
CA LEU A 101 14.89 -15.86 11.92
C LEU A 101 13.41 -15.63 11.56
N TYR A 102 12.55 -15.51 12.57
CA TYR A 102 11.14 -15.21 12.36
C TYR A 102 10.94 -13.79 11.77
N LEU A 103 11.64 -12.79 12.32
CA LEU A 103 11.60 -11.42 11.80
C LEU A 103 12.08 -11.35 10.35
N ASP A 104 13.17 -12.04 10.03
CA ASP A 104 13.71 -12.08 8.67
C ASP A 104 12.71 -12.75 7.70
N VAL A 105 12.09 -13.87 8.08
CA VAL A 105 11.04 -14.53 7.29
C VAL A 105 9.84 -13.61 7.06
N LYS A 106 9.44 -12.84 8.09
CA LYS A 106 8.32 -11.89 8.03
C LYS A 106 8.63 -10.69 7.13
N GLU A 107 9.78 -10.05 7.32
CA GLU A 107 10.21 -8.87 6.54
C GLU A 107 10.31 -9.21 5.05
N ARG A 108 10.80 -10.41 4.72
CA ARG A 108 11.00 -10.88 3.33
C ARG A 108 9.74 -11.47 2.70
N ASN A 109 8.59 -11.44 3.38
CA ASN A 109 7.32 -12.00 2.92
C ASN A 109 7.43 -13.47 2.46
N ILE A 110 8.24 -14.29 3.15
CA ILE A 110 8.37 -15.71 2.86
C ILE A 110 7.09 -16.43 3.32
N THR A 111 6.49 -17.22 2.42
CA THR A 111 5.22 -17.89 2.71
C THR A 111 5.44 -19.04 3.70
N LEU A 112 4.74 -19.00 4.83
CA LEU A 112 4.79 -20.07 5.82
C LEU A 112 3.92 -21.25 5.38
N VAL A 113 4.53 -22.41 5.10
CA VAL A 113 3.84 -23.53 4.43
C VAL A 113 2.97 -24.36 5.38
N ASN A 114 3.32 -24.43 6.67
CA ASN A 114 2.64 -25.29 7.67
C ASN A 114 2.18 -24.53 8.92
N ALA A 115 2.23 -23.20 8.90
CA ALA A 115 1.83 -22.35 10.01
C ALA A 115 1.37 -20.99 9.49
N THR A 116 0.51 -20.32 10.24
CA THR A 116 0.23 -18.90 10.01
C THR A 116 1.26 -18.06 10.77
N SER A 117 1.48 -16.81 10.33
CA SER A 117 2.31 -15.85 11.07
C SER A 117 1.83 -15.71 12.51
N ILE A 118 0.52 -15.62 12.70
CA ILE A 118 -0.16 -15.56 14.00
C ILE A 118 0.21 -16.77 14.88
N LYS A 119 0.20 -17.99 14.32
CA LYS A 119 0.55 -19.19 15.07
C LYS A 119 2.01 -19.18 15.52
N ILE A 120 2.93 -18.74 14.66
CA ILE A 120 4.35 -18.63 15.03
C ILE A 120 4.55 -17.56 16.11
N GLU A 121 3.88 -16.42 16.01
CA GLU A 121 3.91 -15.37 17.04
C GLU A 121 3.41 -15.90 18.39
N TRP A 122 2.28 -16.62 18.41
CA TRP A 122 1.74 -17.23 19.62
C TRP A 122 2.69 -18.28 20.22
N ASP A 123 3.36 -19.05 19.35
CA ASP A 123 4.29 -20.08 19.77
C ASP A 123 5.59 -19.50 20.34
N LEU A 124 6.08 -18.38 19.78
CA LEU A 124 7.20 -17.61 20.32
C LEU A 124 6.85 -16.99 21.66
N ASP A 125 5.67 -16.38 21.76
CA ASP A 125 5.18 -15.78 23.00
C ASP A 125 4.95 -16.84 24.09
N TYR A 126 4.48 -18.04 23.72
CA TYR A 126 4.45 -19.19 24.62
C TYR A 126 5.85 -19.63 25.07
N ALA A 127 6.81 -19.75 24.14
CA ALA A 127 8.18 -20.11 24.48
C ALA A 127 8.80 -19.10 25.45
N LYS A 128 8.55 -17.81 25.23
CA LYS A 128 8.98 -16.73 26.12
C LYS A 128 8.35 -16.83 27.51
N ARG A 129 7.04 -17.07 27.60
CA ARG A 129 6.38 -17.32 28.91
C ARG A 129 6.93 -18.53 29.65
N GLU A 130 7.30 -19.59 28.95
CA GLU A 130 7.93 -20.75 29.59
C GLU A 130 9.36 -20.43 30.04
N PHE A 131 10.10 -19.63 29.28
CA PHE A 131 11.40 -19.10 29.69
C PHE A 131 11.29 -18.22 30.94
N ASP A 132 10.31 -17.31 30.99
CA ASP A 132 10.07 -16.40 32.12
C ASP A 132 9.62 -17.16 33.40
N LYS A 133 9.09 -18.37 33.25
CA LYS A 133 8.77 -19.29 34.37
C LYS A 133 9.94 -20.22 34.71
N GLU A 134 11.12 -19.99 34.13
CA GLU A 134 12.32 -20.82 34.26
C GLU A 134 12.14 -22.27 33.77
N ASN A 135 11.11 -22.54 32.96
CA ASN A 135 10.92 -23.83 32.29
C ASN A 135 11.71 -23.88 30.97
N TYR A 136 13.05 -23.84 31.08
CA TYR A 136 13.96 -23.74 29.94
C TYR A 136 13.87 -24.94 28.98
N GLU A 137 13.65 -26.15 29.49
CA GLU A 137 13.43 -27.34 28.65
C GLU A 137 12.15 -27.20 27.80
N GLY A 138 11.06 -26.72 28.42
CA GLY A 138 9.80 -26.43 27.73
C GLY A 138 9.96 -25.38 26.64
N ALA A 139 10.67 -24.29 26.95
CA ALA A 139 10.99 -23.23 26.01
C ALA A 139 11.81 -23.75 24.82
N LEU A 140 12.93 -24.44 25.06
CA LEU A 140 13.80 -25.02 24.03
C LEU A 140 13.05 -25.99 23.12
N LYS A 141 12.21 -26.86 23.69
CA LYS A 141 11.37 -27.79 22.91
C LYS A 141 10.39 -27.05 22.00
N ARG A 142 9.87 -25.89 22.43
CA ARG A 142 8.99 -25.06 21.60
C ARG A 142 9.79 -24.35 20.50
N LEU A 143 10.92 -23.74 20.85
CA LEU A 143 11.80 -23.04 19.92
C LEU A 143 12.31 -23.96 18.80
N ALA A 144 12.70 -25.18 19.12
CA ALA A 144 13.12 -26.17 18.12
C ALA A 144 12.02 -26.48 17.10
N LYS A 145 10.74 -26.55 17.53
CA LYS A 145 9.60 -26.75 16.62
C LYS A 145 9.39 -25.55 15.72
N ILE A 146 9.47 -24.33 16.27
CA ILE A 146 9.35 -23.08 15.52
C ILE A 146 10.46 -22.99 14.48
N LYS A 147 11.71 -23.16 14.89
CA LYS A 147 12.89 -23.18 14.02
C LYS A 147 12.73 -24.16 12.87
N LYS A 148 12.30 -25.40 13.15
CA LYS A 148 12.03 -26.41 12.12
C LYS A 148 10.97 -25.94 11.11
N ALA A 149 9.90 -25.30 11.57
CA ALA A 149 8.84 -24.78 10.70
C ALA A 149 9.31 -23.59 9.82
N LEU A 150 10.12 -22.69 10.39
CA LEU A 150 10.73 -21.58 9.65
C LEU A 150 11.71 -22.08 8.58
N LEU A 151 12.65 -22.96 8.95
CA LEU A 151 13.61 -23.56 8.03
C LEU A 151 12.93 -24.34 6.91
N TYR A 152 11.84 -25.06 7.22
CA TYR A 152 11.05 -25.75 6.20
C TYR A 152 10.44 -24.77 5.19
N SER A 153 9.94 -23.63 5.64
CA SER A 153 9.36 -22.60 4.77
C SER A 153 10.42 -21.94 3.89
N ILE A 154 11.61 -21.65 4.44
CA ILE A 154 12.77 -21.14 3.70
C ILE A 154 13.20 -22.13 2.61
N ASN A 155 13.32 -23.42 2.96
CA ASN A 155 13.69 -24.45 2.00
C ASN A 155 12.65 -24.62 0.87
N ASN A 156 11.37 -24.45 1.18
CA ASN A 156 10.32 -24.46 0.16
C ASN A 156 10.41 -23.26 -0.78
N GLU A 157 10.66 -22.05 -0.27
CA GLU A 157 10.88 -20.86 -1.10
C GLU A 157 12.10 -21.06 -2.01
N TYR A 158 13.19 -21.60 -1.48
CA TYR A 158 14.38 -21.97 -2.25
C TYR A 158 14.05 -22.94 -3.40
N ASN A 159 13.34 -24.03 -3.10
CA ASN A 159 12.96 -25.02 -4.12
C ASN A 159 12.06 -24.41 -5.21
N TYR A 160 11.13 -23.54 -4.81
CA TYR A 160 10.27 -22.81 -5.74
C TYR A 160 11.08 -21.88 -6.65
N LEU A 161 12.03 -21.12 -6.09
CA LEU A 161 12.91 -20.25 -6.86
C LEU A 161 13.79 -21.07 -7.81
N ASN A 162 14.38 -22.18 -7.36
CA ASN A 162 15.19 -23.05 -8.20
C ASN A 162 14.39 -23.59 -9.40
N ALA A 163 13.16 -24.08 -9.16
CA ALA A 163 12.27 -24.53 -10.23
C ALA A 163 11.92 -23.40 -11.20
N SER A 164 11.67 -22.18 -10.69
CA SER A 164 11.41 -20.99 -11.50
C SER A 164 12.60 -20.63 -12.38
N LEU A 165 13.82 -20.67 -11.84
CA LEU A 165 15.06 -20.40 -12.59
C LEU A 165 15.31 -21.47 -13.67
N LEU A 166 14.99 -22.74 -13.41
CA LEU A 166 15.06 -23.80 -14.42
C LEU A 166 14.09 -23.54 -15.58
N ALA A 167 12.83 -23.20 -15.28
CA ALA A 167 11.85 -22.85 -16.31
C ALA A 167 12.27 -21.61 -17.12
N LEU A 168 12.92 -20.63 -16.49
CA LEU A 168 13.48 -19.46 -17.18
C LEU A 168 14.64 -19.84 -18.10
N GLU A 169 15.52 -20.75 -17.66
CA GLU A 169 16.60 -21.26 -18.52
C GLU A 169 16.03 -21.96 -19.77
N GLU A 170 14.99 -22.77 -19.63
CA GLU A 170 14.31 -23.40 -20.77
C GLU A 170 13.76 -22.36 -21.76
N LYS A 171 13.12 -21.29 -21.25
CA LYS A 171 12.64 -20.18 -22.08
C LYS A 171 13.79 -19.47 -22.80
N ILE A 172 14.87 -19.15 -22.10
CA ILE A 172 16.09 -18.54 -22.67
C ILE A 172 16.65 -19.41 -23.80
N ASN A 173 16.73 -20.73 -23.59
CA ASN A 173 17.19 -21.69 -24.60
C ASN A 173 16.29 -21.67 -25.85
N SER A 174 14.97 -21.71 -25.65
CA SER A 174 13.99 -21.69 -26.75
C SER A 174 14.07 -20.39 -27.58
N LEU A 175 14.42 -19.28 -26.93
CA LEU A 175 14.55 -17.96 -27.56
C LEU A 175 15.95 -17.70 -28.15
N LYS A 176 16.92 -18.59 -27.89
CA LYS A 176 18.33 -18.47 -28.28
C LYS A 176 19.00 -17.19 -27.74
N LEU A 177 18.77 -16.92 -26.46
CA LEU A 177 19.36 -15.80 -25.70
C LEU A 177 20.55 -16.27 -24.86
N SER A 178 21.37 -15.35 -24.34
CA SER A 178 22.49 -15.68 -23.46
C SER A 178 22.03 -16.32 -22.14
N LYS A 179 22.81 -17.27 -21.61
CA LYS A 179 22.60 -17.88 -20.29
C LYS A 179 23.44 -17.29 -19.16
N SER A 180 24.23 -16.25 -19.44
CA SER A 180 25.19 -15.66 -18.50
C SER A 180 24.53 -15.36 -17.15
N ARG A 181 23.43 -14.60 -17.16
CA ARG A 181 22.79 -14.16 -15.93
C ARG A 181 21.92 -15.21 -15.25
N ILE A 182 21.26 -16.11 -15.96
CA ILE A 182 20.55 -17.23 -15.30
C ILE A 182 21.54 -18.13 -14.55
N THR A 183 22.77 -18.28 -15.08
CA THR A 183 23.87 -18.93 -14.38
C THR A 183 24.26 -18.17 -13.11
N THR A 184 24.38 -16.84 -13.17
CA THR A 184 24.64 -16.01 -11.99
C THR A 184 23.53 -16.11 -10.95
N LEU A 185 22.25 -16.04 -11.34
CA LEU A 185 21.12 -16.16 -10.42
C LEU A 185 21.09 -17.53 -9.73
N LYS A 186 21.40 -18.61 -10.46
CA LYS A 186 21.54 -19.95 -9.86
C LYS A 186 22.73 -20.04 -8.91
N SER A 187 23.85 -19.38 -9.23
CA SER A 187 25.01 -19.30 -8.34
C SER A 187 24.67 -18.56 -7.06
N LEU A 188 24.03 -17.39 -7.15
CA LEU A 188 23.56 -16.61 -6.01
C LEU A 188 22.54 -17.39 -5.17
N LEU A 189 21.65 -18.13 -5.81
CA LEU A 189 20.70 -19.00 -5.13
C LEU A 189 21.42 -20.08 -4.32
N SER A 190 22.43 -20.73 -4.92
CA SER A 190 23.24 -21.76 -4.26
C SER A 190 24.05 -21.19 -3.10
N GLU A 191 24.59 -19.99 -3.25
CA GLU A 191 25.30 -19.26 -2.19
C GLU A 191 24.36 -18.89 -1.03
N ALA A 192 23.18 -18.34 -1.34
CA ALA A 192 22.15 -17.99 -0.36
C ALA A 192 21.72 -19.19 0.49
N LEU A 193 21.62 -20.38 -0.11
CA LEU A 193 21.36 -21.61 0.63
C LEU A 193 22.50 -21.99 1.58
N GLY A 194 23.75 -21.81 1.15
CA GLY A 194 24.94 -22.12 1.95
C GLY A 194 25.15 -21.17 3.13
N THR A 195 24.80 -19.89 2.96
CA THR A 195 25.00 -18.85 3.98
C THR A 195 23.75 -18.56 4.81
N GLY A 196 22.58 -19.08 4.43
CA GLY A 196 21.29 -18.71 5.03
C GLY A 196 20.85 -17.29 4.66
N GLY A 197 21.39 -16.73 3.57
CA GLY A 197 21.10 -15.38 3.09
C GLY A 197 19.67 -15.23 2.56
N LEU A 198 18.73 -14.81 3.43
CA LEU A 198 17.34 -14.58 3.04
C LEU A 198 17.15 -13.32 2.18
N ARG A 199 18.07 -12.36 2.26
CA ARG A 199 18.05 -11.14 1.46
C ARG A 199 18.30 -11.45 -0.02
N GLU A 200 19.23 -12.36 -0.28
CA GLU A 200 19.59 -12.81 -1.62
C GLU A 200 18.41 -13.51 -2.30
N LEU A 201 17.60 -14.28 -1.55
CA LEU A 201 16.39 -14.92 -2.09
C LEU A 201 15.37 -13.89 -2.60
N GLU A 202 15.19 -12.78 -1.89
CA GLU A 202 14.29 -11.71 -2.32
C GLU A 202 14.77 -11.04 -3.61
N ILE A 203 16.07 -10.72 -3.70
CA ILE A 203 16.69 -10.15 -4.90
C ILE A 203 16.52 -11.10 -6.09
N ILE A 204 16.82 -12.38 -5.90
CA ILE A 204 16.69 -13.42 -6.93
C ILE A 204 15.23 -13.51 -7.40
N LYS A 205 14.26 -13.45 -6.49
CA LYS A 205 12.83 -13.49 -6.80
C LYS A 205 12.39 -12.30 -7.65
N GLN A 206 12.82 -11.09 -7.27
CA GLN A 206 12.50 -9.87 -8.01
C GLN A 206 13.11 -9.91 -9.41
N GLU A 207 14.40 -10.21 -9.53
CA GLU A 207 15.10 -10.30 -10.82
C GLU A 207 14.52 -11.39 -11.72
N ALA A 208 14.25 -12.58 -11.18
CA ALA A 208 13.61 -13.66 -11.92
C ALA A 208 12.20 -13.26 -12.41
N GLY A 209 11.47 -12.49 -11.61
CA GLY A 209 10.16 -11.95 -11.97
C GLY A 209 10.22 -10.98 -13.15
N VAL A 210 11.14 -10.01 -13.11
CA VAL A 210 11.34 -9.05 -14.21
C VAL A 210 11.81 -9.78 -15.46
N LEU A 211 12.81 -10.66 -15.34
CA LEU A 211 13.31 -11.48 -16.44
C LEU A 211 12.19 -12.30 -17.10
N ASN A 212 11.34 -12.96 -16.30
CA ASN A 212 10.23 -13.73 -16.84
C ASN A 212 9.29 -12.88 -17.70
N LYS A 213 8.90 -11.69 -17.22
CA LYS A 213 8.04 -10.76 -17.97
C LYS A 213 8.71 -10.30 -19.25
N SER A 214 9.98 -9.93 -19.20
CA SER A 214 10.77 -9.54 -20.37
C SER A 214 10.81 -10.66 -21.42
N LEU A 215 11.06 -11.91 -21.01
CA LEU A 215 11.07 -13.05 -21.94
C LEU A 215 9.69 -13.30 -22.57
N VAL A 216 8.60 -13.05 -21.85
CA VAL A 216 7.23 -13.14 -22.40
C VAL A 216 7.01 -12.07 -23.47
N TYR A 217 7.29 -10.80 -23.18
CA TYR A 217 7.14 -9.71 -24.17
C TYR A 217 8.05 -9.91 -25.37
N TYR A 218 9.30 -10.33 -25.15
CA TYR A 218 10.24 -10.66 -26.23
C TYR A 218 9.66 -11.72 -27.16
N LYS A 219 9.06 -12.77 -26.62
CA LYS A 219 8.42 -13.84 -27.41
C LYS A 219 7.21 -13.32 -28.19
N GLU A 220 6.33 -12.56 -27.55
CA GLU A 220 5.12 -11.99 -28.17
C GLU A 220 5.48 -11.08 -29.36
N ILE A 221 6.41 -10.14 -29.16
CA ILE A 221 6.88 -9.22 -30.21
C ILE A 221 7.53 -10.00 -31.35
N LYS A 222 8.34 -11.01 -31.04
CA LYS A 222 8.97 -11.88 -32.05
C LYS A 222 7.95 -12.60 -32.93
N LEU A 223 6.80 -13.00 -32.36
CA LEU A 223 5.70 -13.62 -33.10
C LEU A 223 4.86 -12.61 -33.90
N ALA A 224 4.84 -11.34 -33.49
CA ALA A 224 4.12 -10.28 -34.19
C ALA A 224 4.85 -9.77 -35.45
N ILE A 225 6.18 -9.83 -35.49
CA ILE A 225 6.99 -9.43 -36.66
C ILE A 225 6.52 -10.07 -37.99
N PRO A 226 6.31 -11.40 -38.10
CA PRO A 226 5.81 -12.00 -39.34
C PRO A 226 4.38 -11.55 -39.69
N ILE A 227 3.54 -11.24 -38.69
CA ILE A 227 2.18 -10.72 -38.91
C ILE A 227 2.23 -9.34 -39.56
N LEU A 228 3.07 -8.45 -39.03
CA LEU A 228 3.30 -7.12 -39.62
C LEU A 228 3.80 -7.21 -41.06
N LYS A 229 4.79 -8.07 -41.31
CA LYS A 229 5.31 -8.30 -42.66
C LYS A 229 4.24 -8.85 -43.60
N GLY A 230 3.36 -9.74 -43.12
CA GLY A 230 2.22 -10.26 -43.88
C GLY A 230 1.18 -9.19 -44.26
N LYS A 231 1.09 -8.12 -43.46
CA LYS A 231 0.30 -6.90 -43.74
C LYS A 231 1.07 -5.83 -44.53
N ASN A 232 2.24 -6.16 -45.11
CA ASN A 232 3.14 -5.23 -45.80
C ASN A 232 3.61 -4.03 -44.94
N LEU A 233 3.61 -4.18 -43.62
CA LEU A 233 4.09 -3.15 -42.69
C LEU A 233 5.58 -3.30 -42.42
N SER A 234 6.30 -2.18 -42.36
CA SER A 234 7.70 -2.19 -41.92
C SER A 234 7.79 -2.71 -40.50
N ALA A 235 8.61 -3.75 -40.32
CA ALA A 235 8.96 -4.29 -39.02
C ALA A 235 10.38 -3.88 -38.59
N GLN A 236 11.04 -2.95 -39.31
CA GLN A 236 12.45 -2.63 -39.10
C GLN A 236 12.69 -2.03 -37.72
N ARG A 237 11.97 -0.95 -37.36
CA ARG A 237 12.03 -0.30 -36.04
C ARG A 237 11.78 -1.30 -34.90
N ILE A 238 10.86 -2.24 -35.11
CA ILE A 238 10.56 -3.30 -34.13
C ILE A 238 11.70 -4.30 -34.01
N ASN A 239 12.32 -4.73 -35.12
CA ASN A 239 13.50 -5.60 -35.08
C ASN A 239 14.67 -4.91 -34.39
N ASP A 240 14.91 -3.64 -34.66
CA ASP A 240 16.01 -2.88 -34.06
C ASP A 240 15.80 -2.72 -32.54
N GLY A 241 14.57 -2.37 -32.12
CA GLY A 241 14.20 -2.33 -30.71
C GLY A 241 14.32 -3.68 -30.01
N LEU A 242 13.92 -4.78 -30.68
CA LEU A 242 14.02 -6.13 -30.15
C LEU A 242 15.48 -6.58 -30.00
N ASN A 243 16.35 -6.21 -30.95
CA ASN A 243 17.78 -6.46 -30.88
C ASN A 243 18.44 -5.66 -29.75
N ALA A 244 18.04 -4.40 -29.55
CA ALA A 244 18.51 -3.59 -28.44
C ALA A 244 18.08 -4.18 -27.08
N ALA A 245 16.82 -4.60 -26.95
CA ALA A 245 16.35 -5.27 -25.74
C ALA A 245 17.04 -6.63 -25.51
N LYS A 246 17.36 -7.36 -26.58
CA LYS A 246 18.17 -8.59 -26.49
C LYS A 246 19.55 -8.31 -25.90
N LEU A 247 20.22 -7.26 -26.35
CA LEU A 247 21.53 -6.88 -25.80
C LEU A 247 21.41 -6.56 -24.30
N ASP A 248 20.41 -5.78 -23.89
CA ASP A 248 20.17 -5.49 -22.47
C ASP A 248 19.93 -6.78 -21.66
N LEU A 249 19.15 -7.72 -22.18
CA LEU A 249 18.95 -9.03 -21.55
C LEU A 249 20.25 -9.82 -21.43
N ASP A 250 21.09 -9.79 -22.46
CA ASP A 250 22.39 -10.47 -22.48
C ASP A 250 23.39 -9.83 -21.49
N PHE A 251 23.27 -8.52 -21.24
CA PHE A 251 24.03 -7.73 -20.25
C PHE A 251 23.40 -7.69 -18.84
N ALA A 252 22.29 -8.39 -18.62
CA ALA A 252 21.56 -8.42 -17.34
C ALA A 252 20.92 -7.10 -16.90
N ASP A 253 20.70 -6.14 -17.80
CA ASP A 253 19.93 -4.92 -17.53
C ASP A 253 18.44 -5.17 -17.76
N TYR A 254 17.82 -5.89 -16.83
CA TYR A 254 16.44 -6.37 -16.98
C TYR A 254 15.39 -5.29 -16.90
N GLU A 255 15.64 -4.25 -16.12
CA GLU A 255 14.71 -3.13 -16.01
C GLU A 255 14.71 -2.32 -17.30
N SER A 256 15.89 -2.00 -17.87
CA SER A 256 15.97 -1.39 -19.20
C SER A 256 15.35 -2.29 -20.28
N ALA A 257 15.71 -3.58 -20.30
CA ALA A 257 15.13 -4.53 -21.24
C ALA A 257 13.60 -4.60 -21.13
N PHE A 258 13.07 -4.66 -19.91
CA PHE A 258 11.65 -4.71 -19.64
C PHE A 258 10.94 -3.45 -20.17
N ASN A 259 11.43 -2.27 -19.80
CA ASN A 259 10.85 -0.98 -20.21
C ASN A 259 10.87 -0.81 -21.74
N LYS A 260 11.97 -1.22 -22.40
CA LYS A 260 12.08 -1.23 -23.87
C LYS A 260 11.07 -2.19 -24.49
N LEU A 261 10.95 -3.41 -23.96
CA LEU A 261 10.03 -4.43 -24.48
C LEU A 261 8.57 -4.05 -24.24
N GLU A 262 8.23 -3.45 -23.11
CA GLU A 262 6.89 -2.95 -22.83
C GLU A 262 6.49 -1.85 -23.82
N SER A 263 7.37 -0.86 -24.01
CA SER A 263 7.17 0.21 -24.98
C SER A 263 7.05 -0.34 -26.40
N LEU A 264 7.89 -1.32 -26.74
CA LEU A 264 7.91 -1.93 -28.07
C LEU A 264 6.69 -2.81 -28.31
N LYS A 265 6.16 -3.48 -27.28
CA LYS A 265 4.91 -4.22 -27.35
C LYS A 265 3.74 -3.29 -27.65
N ALA A 266 3.60 -2.19 -26.90
CA ALA A 266 2.56 -1.19 -27.14
C ALA A 266 2.66 -0.60 -28.56
N LEU A 267 3.88 -0.34 -29.03
CA LEU A 267 4.13 0.15 -30.38
C LEU A 267 3.72 -0.88 -31.46
N THR A 268 4.01 -2.16 -31.22
CA THR A 268 3.68 -3.27 -32.13
C THR A 268 2.18 -3.50 -32.22
N GLU A 269 1.49 -3.50 -31.08
CA GLU A 269 0.03 -3.63 -30.99
C GLU A 269 -0.66 -2.45 -31.69
N LYS A 270 -0.15 -1.23 -31.48
CA LYS A 270 -0.62 -0.04 -32.19
C LYS A 270 -0.49 -0.18 -33.70
N GLY A 271 0.65 -0.66 -34.21
CA GLY A 271 0.84 -0.87 -35.65
C GLY A 271 -0.16 -1.86 -36.25
N ILE A 272 -0.48 -2.95 -35.55
CA ILE A 272 -1.49 -3.93 -35.99
C ILE A 272 -2.90 -3.32 -35.99
N PHE A 273 -3.24 -2.59 -34.92
CA PHE A 273 -4.55 -1.97 -34.76
C PHE A 273 -4.82 -0.88 -35.81
N LEU A 274 -3.84 -0.02 -36.09
CA LEU A 274 -3.97 1.04 -37.08
C LEU A 274 -4.25 0.52 -38.49
N GLU A 275 -3.69 -0.64 -38.86
CA GLU A 275 -3.98 -1.27 -40.15
C GLU A 275 -5.45 -1.65 -40.30
N ASP A 276 -6.05 -2.19 -39.23
CA ASP A 276 -7.45 -2.58 -39.23
C ASP A 276 -8.35 -1.34 -39.29
N GLU A 277 -8.02 -0.26 -38.56
CA GLU A 277 -8.76 1.01 -38.61
C GLU A 277 -8.64 1.74 -39.96
N ILE A 278 -7.43 1.76 -40.56
CA ILE A 278 -7.20 2.32 -41.89
C ILE A 278 -8.02 1.57 -42.93
N SER A 279 -8.02 0.23 -42.88
CA SER A 279 -8.81 -0.60 -43.79
C SER A 279 -10.32 -0.34 -43.66
N GLU A 280 -10.81 -0.13 -42.43
CA GLU A 280 -12.22 0.21 -42.18
C GLU A 280 -12.57 1.60 -42.74
N LEU A 281 -11.74 2.62 -42.48
CA LEU A 281 -11.98 3.97 -42.98
C LEU A 281 -11.90 4.02 -44.50
N GLU A 282 -10.95 3.31 -45.11
CA GLU A 282 -10.82 3.19 -46.57
C GLU A 282 -12.11 2.64 -47.20
N LYS A 283 -12.66 1.57 -46.62
CA LYS A 283 -13.93 0.99 -47.07
C LYS A 283 -15.09 1.99 -46.96
N ASN A 284 -15.19 2.70 -45.84
CA ASN A 284 -16.23 3.70 -45.61
C ASN A 284 -16.14 4.87 -46.60
N LEU A 285 -14.92 5.32 -46.92
CA LEU A 285 -14.67 6.34 -47.95
C LEU A 285 -15.05 5.84 -49.34
N ALA A 286 -14.66 4.62 -49.70
CA ALA A 286 -15.01 4.01 -50.99
C ALA A 286 -16.54 3.88 -51.18
N ASP A 287 -17.25 3.44 -50.13
CA ASP A 287 -18.71 3.31 -50.14
C ASP A 287 -19.43 4.66 -50.30
N GLU A 288 -18.91 5.74 -49.71
CA GLU A 288 -19.48 7.09 -49.89
C GLU A 288 -19.11 7.71 -51.25
N LYS A 289 -17.91 7.42 -51.78
CA LYS A 289 -17.50 7.81 -53.13
C LYS A 289 -18.40 7.19 -54.21
N ALA A 290 -18.71 5.90 -54.07
CA ALA A 290 -19.59 5.18 -54.98
C ALA A 290 -21.01 5.76 -55.01
N LYS A 291 -21.46 6.36 -53.91
CA LYS A 291 -22.75 7.04 -53.83
C LYS A 291 -22.73 8.45 -54.46
N GLN A 292 -21.56 8.96 -54.88
CA GLN A 292 -21.31 10.31 -55.43
C GLN A 292 -21.88 11.46 -54.57
N ARG A 293 -21.84 11.32 -53.23
CA ARG A 293 -22.53 12.27 -52.34
C ARG A 293 -21.65 13.40 -51.82
N ILE A 294 -20.33 13.22 -51.78
CA ILE A 294 -19.39 14.06 -51.03
C ILE A 294 -18.07 14.16 -51.81
N ASP A 295 -17.47 15.35 -51.81
CA ASP A 295 -16.06 15.51 -52.14
C ASP A 295 -15.21 15.05 -50.94
N ILE A 296 -14.64 13.86 -51.03
CA ILE A 296 -13.85 13.23 -49.97
C ILE A 296 -12.33 13.35 -50.20
N THR A 297 -11.90 14.23 -51.12
CA THR A 297 -10.51 14.28 -51.59
C THR A 297 -9.51 14.57 -50.47
N GLU A 298 -9.86 15.45 -49.52
CA GLU A 298 -9.00 15.78 -48.38
C GLU A 298 -8.84 14.60 -47.41
N ALA A 299 -9.95 13.94 -47.04
CA ALA A 299 -9.94 12.75 -46.20
C ALA A 299 -9.15 11.60 -46.86
N GLU A 300 -9.28 11.40 -48.18
CA GLU A 300 -8.47 10.44 -48.94
C GLU A 300 -6.98 10.79 -48.92
N SER A 301 -6.63 12.08 -48.98
CA SER A 301 -5.23 12.52 -48.91
C SER A 301 -4.62 12.18 -47.55
N PHE A 302 -5.30 12.53 -46.45
CA PHE A 302 -4.82 12.20 -45.10
C PHE A 302 -4.75 10.69 -44.87
N LEU A 303 -5.70 9.91 -45.40
CA LEU A 303 -5.68 8.46 -45.27
C LEU A 303 -4.49 7.84 -46.02
N LYS A 304 -4.14 8.34 -47.21
CA LYS A 304 -2.95 7.90 -47.96
C LYS A 304 -1.66 8.24 -47.23
N GLU A 305 -1.58 9.43 -46.61
CA GLU A 305 -0.46 9.79 -45.73
C GLU A 305 -0.37 8.84 -44.53
N ALA A 306 -1.50 8.51 -43.89
CA ALA A 306 -1.54 7.56 -42.78
C ALA A 306 -1.06 6.17 -43.21
N GLN A 307 -1.52 5.66 -44.36
CA GLN A 307 -1.05 4.40 -44.96
C GLN A 307 0.45 4.43 -45.22
N TYR A 308 0.96 5.51 -45.81
CA TYR A 308 2.39 5.66 -46.05
C TYR A 308 3.20 5.60 -44.75
N GLU A 309 2.85 6.41 -43.75
CA GLU A 309 3.55 6.42 -42.46
C GLU A 309 3.47 5.06 -41.75
N LEU A 310 2.33 4.38 -41.85
CA LEU A 310 2.13 3.02 -41.31
C LEU A 310 3.07 2.02 -42.00
N THR A 311 3.17 2.06 -43.34
CA THR A 311 4.06 1.17 -44.10
C THR A 311 5.54 1.42 -43.80
N VAL A 312 5.94 2.66 -43.53
CA VAL A 312 7.32 3.03 -43.19
C VAL A 312 7.65 2.69 -41.72
N GLY A 313 6.65 2.53 -40.86
CA GLY A 313 6.80 2.15 -39.44
C GLY A 313 6.77 3.33 -38.46
N ASN A 314 6.25 4.48 -38.89
CA ASN A 314 6.03 5.67 -38.09
C ASN A 314 4.61 5.66 -37.51
N TYR A 315 4.32 4.69 -36.63
CA TYR A 315 2.96 4.42 -36.16
C TYR A 315 2.32 5.60 -35.42
N GLU A 316 3.09 6.40 -34.69
CA GLU A 316 2.58 7.58 -34.00
C GLU A 316 2.11 8.66 -34.98
N THR A 317 2.86 8.88 -36.07
CA THR A 317 2.48 9.82 -37.13
C THR A 317 1.29 9.28 -37.92
N ALA A 318 1.28 7.98 -38.22
CA ALA A 318 0.19 7.31 -38.91
C ALA A 318 -1.15 7.48 -38.16
N GLU A 319 -1.15 7.30 -36.83
CA GLU A 319 -2.31 7.52 -35.97
C GLU A 319 -2.84 8.96 -36.07
N GLN A 320 -1.96 9.96 -35.99
CA GLN A 320 -2.36 11.36 -36.12
C GLN A 320 -2.97 11.67 -37.50
N LYS A 321 -2.39 11.12 -38.58
CA LYS A 321 -2.91 11.29 -39.94
C LYS A 321 -4.26 10.59 -40.11
N LEU A 322 -4.44 9.41 -39.52
CA LEU A 322 -5.71 8.69 -39.50
C LEU A 322 -6.80 9.48 -38.76
N LEU A 323 -6.48 10.08 -37.62
CA LEU A 323 -7.41 10.96 -36.89
C LEU A 323 -7.84 12.16 -37.76
N ASN A 324 -6.90 12.83 -38.42
CA ASN A 324 -7.22 13.93 -39.33
C ASN A 324 -8.10 13.48 -40.50
N ALA A 325 -7.84 12.29 -41.07
CA ALA A 325 -8.68 11.71 -42.12
C ALA A 325 -10.11 11.46 -41.63
N ARG A 326 -10.25 10.92 -40.41
CA ARG A 326 -11.54 10.65 -39.78
C ARG A 326 -12.31 11.94 -39.48
N ASP A 327 -11.64 12.95 -38.93
CA ASP A 327 -12.25 14.24 -38.62
C ASP A 327 -12.72 14.96 -39.90
N SER A 328 -11.91 14.95 -40.96
CA SER A 328 -12.30 15.47 -42.27
C SER A 328 -13.53 14.72 -42.80
N TYR A 329 -13.52 13.38 -42.78
CA TYR A 329 -14.65 12.56 -43.22
C TYR A 329 -15.95 12.81 -42.43
N GLU A 330 -15.89 12.83 -41.10
CA GLU A 330 -17.06 13.04 -40.25
C GLU A 330 -17.59 14.48 -40.36
N SER A 331 -16.72 15.48 -40.54
CA SER A 331 -17.14 16.86 -40.78
C SER A 331 -17.95 16.99 -42.08
N LEU A 332 -17.50 16.36 -43.16
CA LEU A 332 -18.18 16.33 -44.44
C LEU A 332 -19.54 15.60 -44.36
N LYS A 333 -19.59 14.50 -43.62
CA LYS A 333 -20.81 13.76 -43.36
C LYS A 333 -21.82 14.59 -42.55
N ALA A 334 -21.34 15.34 -41.55
CA ALA A 334 -22.15 16.27 -40.77
C ALA A 334 -22.70 17.40 -41.66
N GLU A 335 -21.88 18.02 -42.51
CA GLU A 335 -22.33 19.03 -43.47
C GLU A 335 -23.41 18.50 -44.43
N LEU A 336 -23.26 17.28 -44.91
CA LEU A 336 -24.29 16.64 -45.73
C LEU A 336 -25.60 16.41 -44.98
N LEU A 337 -25.52 15.97 -43.72
CA LEU A 337 -26.72 15.81 -42.91
C LEU A 337 -27.41 17.16 -42.70
N ILE A 338 -26.65 18.23 -42.45
CA ILE A 338 -27.17 19.59 -42.36
C ILE A 338 -27.79 20.03 -43.69
N LYS A 339 -27.13 19.80 -44.84
CA LYS A 339 -27.70 20.14 -46.16
C LYS A 339 -28.97 19.34 -46.46
N LYS A 340 -29.01 18.05 -46.14
CA LYS A 340 -30.21 17.20 -46.31
C LYS A 340 -31.35 17.62 -45.38
N ALA A 341 -31.04 17.98 -44.14
CA ALA A 341 -32.01 18.52 -43.19
C ALA A 341 -32.48 19.93 -43.61
N GLY A 342 -31.58 20.76 -44.13
CA GLY A 342 -31.83 22.09 -44.68
C GLY A 342 -32.75 22.04 -45.91
N LEU A 343 -32.44 21.19 -46.89
CA LEU A 343 -33.28 21.00 -48.09
C LEU A 343 -34.69 20.48 -47.74
N LYS A 344 -34.84 19.69 -46.67
CA LYS A 344 -36.15 19.25 -46.17
C LYS A 344 -36.88 20.30 -45.32
N SER A 345 -36.18 21.27 -44.74
CA SER A 345 -36.76 22.26 -43.81
C SER A 345 -37.03 23.63 -44.45
N PHE A 346 -36.27 24.04 -45.48
CA PHE A 346 -36.47 25.33 -46.16
C PHE A 346 -37.67 25.38 -47.12
N GLY A 347 -38.37 24.26 -47.34
CA GLY A 347 -39.60 24.21 -48.14
C GLY A 347 -40.89 24.47 -47.37
N PHE A 348 -40.86 24.52 -46.03
CA PHE A 348 -42.04 24.88 -45.24
C PHE A 348 -41.99 26.37 -44.91
N SER A 349 -42.78 27.16 -45.63
CA SER A 349 -43.00 28.55 -45.25
C SER A 349 -43.48 28.59 -43.79
N LEU A 350 -42.96 29.51 -42.97
CA LEU A 350 -43.40 29.70 -41.58
C LEU A 350 -44.94 29.77 -41.50
N LYS A 351 -45.56 30.34 -42.54
CA LYS A 351 -47.00 30.43 -42.77
C LYS A 351 -47.67 29.06 -42.91
N GLU A 352 -47.11 28.11 -43.66
CA GLU A 352 -47.63 26.74 -43.77
C GLU A 352 -47.39 25.92 -42.52
N PHE A 353 -46.25 26.09 -41.85
CA PHE A 353 -45.98 25.43 -40.58
C PHE A 353 -46.98 25.84 -39.50
N ILE A 354 -47.25 27.15 -39.38
CA ILE A 354 -48.24 27.71 -38.46
C ILE A 354 -49.65 27.23 -38.83
N LYS A 355 -50.01 27.18 -40.13
CA LYS A 355 -51.33 26.74 -40.58
C LYS A 355 -51.56 25.25 -40.31
N ARG A 356 -50.54 24.40 -40.50
CA ARG A 356 -50.61 22.95 -40.29
C ARG A 356 -50.54 22.55 -38.82
N ASN A 357 -49.81 23.32 -38.00
CA ASN A 357 -49.58 23.03 -36.58
C ASN A 357 -50.23 24.05 -35.64
N TRP A 358 -51.26 24.77 -36.09
CA TRP A 358 -51.96 25.78 -35.29
C TRP A 358 -52.36 25.34 -33.88
N PRO A 359 -52.88 24.11 -33.65
CA PRO A 359 -53.18 23.65 -32.29
C PRO A 359 -51.92 23.55 -31.40
N TYR A 360 -50.76 23.17 -31.94
CA TYR A 360 -49.50 23.12 -31.19
C TYR A 360 -48.92 24.50 -30.90
N VAL A 361 -49.06 25.45 -31.83
CA VAL A 361 -48.66 26.85 -31.61
C VAL A 361 -49.50 27.46 -30.48
N LEU A 362 -50.81 27.22 -30.47
CA LEU A 362 -51.69 27.63 -29.37
C LEU A 362 -51.31 26.97 -28.03
N LEU A 363 -50.95 25.69 -28.05
CA LEU A 363 -50.48 24.98 -26.86
C LEU A 363 -49.20 25.61 -26.28
N ILE A 364 -48.22 25.95 -27.13
CA ILE A 364 -46.97 26.59 -26.71
C ILE A 364 -47.25 27.98 -26.13
N ILE A 365 -48.09 28.78 -26.78
CA ILE A 365 -48.51 30.10 -26.25
C ILE A 365 -49.20 29.93 -24.89
N PHE A 366 -50.06 28.93 -24.74
CA PHE A 366 -50.72 28.63 -23.47
C PHE A 366 -49.71 28.24 -22.38
N ILE A 367 -48.74 27.37 -22.69
CA ILE A 367 -47.67 26.99 -21.76
C ILE A 367 -46.84 28.23 -21.36
N ILE A 368 -46.46 29.08 -22.31
CA ILE A 368 -45.72 30.32 -22.05
C ILE A 368 -46.52 31.24 -21.13
N LEU A 369 -47.83 31.41 -21.35
CA LEU A 369 -48.70 32.23 -20.50
C LEU A 369 -48.82 31.64 -19.09
N VAL A 370 -48.93 30.32 -18.95
CA VAL A 370 -48.95 29.64 -17.65
C VAL A 370 -47.63 29.85 -16.92
N VAL A 371 -46.49 29.63 -17.59
CA VAL A 371 -45.15 29.84 -17.01
C VAL A 371 -44.93 31.30 -16.62
N LEU A 372 -45.35 32.27 -17.43
CA LEU A 372 -45.30 33.70 -17.10
C LEU A 372 -46.15 34.05 -15.88
N LYS A 373 -47.34 33.46 -15.75
CA LYS A 373 -48.21 33.67 -14.58
C LYS A 373 -47.58 33.11 -13.30
N PHE A 374 -46.96 31.93 -13.35
CA PHE A 374 -46.26 31.36 -12.19
C PHE A 374 -44.98 32.12 -11.84
N THR A 375 -44.16 32.47 -12.84
CA THR A 375 -42.89 33.19 -12.62
C THR A 375 -43.11 34.61 -12.11
N SER A 376 -44.11 35.33 -12.62
CA SER A 376 -44.45 36.68 -12.13
C SER A 376 -44.86 36.67 -10.65
N HIS A 377 -45.61 35.66 -10.20
CA HIS A 377 -46.00 35.53 -8.80
C HIS A 377 -44.79 35.30 -7.88
N ILE A 378 -43.87 34.42 -8.28
CA ILE A 378 -42.62 34.15 -7.55
C ILE A 378 -41.74 35.40 -7.50
N TRP A 379 -41.65 36.15 -8.61
CA TRP A 379 -40.85 37.37 -8.68
C TRP A 379 -41.36 38.46 -7.73
N VAL A 380 -42.68 38.66 -7.68
CA VAL A 380 -43.33 39.61 -6.75
C VAL A 380 -43.07 39.22 -5.29
N LEU A 381 -43.18 37.94 -4.93
CA LEU A 381 -42.85 37.46 -3.58
C LEU A 381 -41.37 37.66 -3.25
N GLY A 382 -40.48 37.42 -4.20
CA GLY A 382 -39.04 37.66 -4.05
C GLY A 382 -38.71 39.12 -3.74
N ILE A 383 -39.34 40.07 -4.46
CA ILE A 383 -39.16 41.51 -4.21
C ILE A 383 -39.70 41.91 -2.83
N GLN A 384 -40.86 41.38 -2.43
CA GLN A 384 -41.43 41.66 -1.11
C GLN A 384 -40.56 41.12 0.04
N ARG A 385 -40.02 39.91 -0.09
CA ARG A 385 -39.07 39.33 0.89
C ARG A 385 -37.80 40.16 1.01
N LYS A 386 -37.23 40.65 -0.11
CA LYS A 386 -36.05 41.55 -0.10
C LYS A 386 -36.35 42.88 0.60
N ARG A 387 -37.51 43.50 0.34
CA ARG A 387 -37.93 44.73 1.03
C ARG A 387 -38.11 44.51 2.54
N LEU A 388 -38.68 43.38 2.93
CA LEU A 388 -38.86 43.01 4.33
C LEU A 388 -37.51 42.79 5.05
N ALA A 389 -36.56 42.12 4.39
CA ALA A 389 -35.21 41.96 4.90
C ALA A 389 -34.50 43.30 5.09
N ARG A 390 -34.66 44.24 4.15
CA ARG A 390 -34.11 45.60 4.26
C ARG A 390 -34.69 46.36 5.45
N LEU A 391 -36.01 46.34 5.64
CA LEU A 391 -36.67 46.98 6.78
C LEU A 391 -36.23 46.37 8.13
N LYS A 392 -36.07 45.04 8.21
CA LYS A 392 -35.52 44.37 9.40
C LYS A 392 -34.08 44.80 9.69
N LYS A 393 -33.25 44.96 8.64
CA LYS A 393 -31.88 45.44 8.79
C LYS A 393 -31.84 46.88 9.29
N GLU A 394 -32.67 47.77 8.75
CA GLU A 394 -32.81 49.15 9.21
C GLU A 394 -33.29 49.23 10.67
N LEU A 395 -34.21 48.36 11.07
CA LEU A 395 -34.66 48.26 12.46
C LEU A 395 -33.53 47.87 13.41
N ASN A 396 -32.74 46.85 13.06
CA ASN A 396 -31.61 46.41 13.88
C ASN A 396 -30.55 47.51 14.03
N ILE A 397 -30.28 48.26 12.95
CA ILE A 397 -29.36 49.41 13.00
C ILE A 397 -29.89 50.47 13.98
N ASN A 398 -31.17 50.80 13.90
CA ASN A 398 -31.76 51.78 14.82
C ASN A 398 -31.79 51.30 16.27
N GLU A 399 -32.08 50.03 16.53
CA GLU A 399 -32.03 49.45 17.89
C GLU A 399 -30.59 49.50 18.46
N ASN A 400 -29.57 49.24 17.63
CA ASN A 400 -28.17 49.40 18.03
C ASN A 400 -27.81 50.86 18.29
N MET A 401 -28.27 51.80 17.46
CA MET A 401 -28.07 53.23 17.70
C MET A 401 -28.72 53.67 19.02
N VAL A 402 -29.90 53.13 19.38
CA VAL A 402 -30.54 53.40 20.67
C VAL A 402 -29.68 52.88 21.82
N GLN A 403 -29.16 51.66 21.73
CA GLN A 403 -28.28 51.09 22.76
C GLN A 403 -26.98 51.89 22.89
N GLU A 404 -26.39 52.33 21.78
CA GLU A 404 -25.19 53.16 21.78
C GLU A 404 -25.47 54.54 22.39
N LEU A 405 -26.61 55.15 22.07
CA LEU A 405 -27.07 56.41 22.66
C LEU A 405 -27.23 56.27 24.18
N GLN A 406 -27.88 55.20 24.64
CA GLN A 406 -28.02 54.87 26.07
C GLN A 406 -26.66 54.69 26.74
N ARG A 407 -25.73 53.95 26.11
CA ARG A 407 -24.38 53.74 26.64
C ARG A 407 -23.59 55.04 26.73
N ASN A 408 -23.68 55.90 25.71
CA ASN A 408 -22.99 57.18 25.68
C ASN A 408 -23.49 58.15 26.76
N TYR A 409 -24.78 58.10 27.08
CA TYR A 409 -25.37 58.90 28.14
C TYR A 409 -25.12 58.31 29.54
N PHE A 410 -25.56 57.08 29.81
CA PHE A 410 -25.55 56.49 31.16
C PHE A 410 -24.16 56.02 31.62
N VAL A 411 -23.37 55.44 30.70
CA VAL A 411 -22.07 54.85 31.04
C VAL A 411 -20.96 55.86 30.82
N HIS A 412 -20.88 56.43 29.62
CA HIS A 412 -19.76 57.29 29.25
C HIS A 412 -19.97 58.76 29.65
N LYS A 413 -21.19 59.17 30.01
CA LYS A 413 -21.56 60.54 30.39
C LYS A 413 -21.11 61.61 29.37
N LYS A 414 -21.09 61.24 28.08
CA LYS A 414 -20.58 62.07 26.97
C LYS A 414 -21.64 63.00 26.35
N MET A 415 -22.89 62.93 26.82
CA MET A 415 -24.03 63.63 26.23
C MET A 415 -24.84 64.32 27.33
N SER A 416 -25.36 65.52 27.05
CA SER A 416 -26.31 66.21 27.95
C SER A 416 -27.66 65.51 27.94
N ARG A 417 -28.44 65.65 29.02
CA ARG A 417 -29.76 65.03 29.15
C ARG A 417 -30.71 65.46 28.04
N GLU A 418 -30.74 66.74 27.72
CA GLU A 418 -31.60 67.29 26.67
C GLU A 418 -31.29 66.70 25.28
N ASN A 419 -30.00 66.54 24.95
CA ASN A 419 -29.58 65.93 23.68
C ASN A 419 -29.88 64.42 23.65
N TYR A 420 -29.79 63.74 24.79
CA TYR A 420 -30.16 62.34 24.92
C TYR A 420 -31.66 62.17 24.70
N ASP A 421 -32.50 62.90 25.41
CA ASP A 421 -33.97 62.78 25.35
C ASP A 421 -34.47 63.03 23.91
N LYS A 422 -33.98 64.11 23.26
CA LYS A 422 -34.35 64.45 21.87
C LYS A 422 -33.92 63.39 20.86
N SER A 423 -32.71 62.85 21.00
CA SER A 423 -32.18 61.83 20.07
C SER A 423 -32.84 60.47 20.30
N TYR A 424 -33.13 60.14 21.56
CA TYR A 424 -33.82 58.93 21.96
C TYR A 424 -35.25 58.91 21.44
N GLU A 425 -36.01 60.00 21.62
CA GLU A 425 -37.37 60.14 21.11
C GLU A 425 -37.42 59.99 19.58
N SER A 426 -36.52 60.66 18.85
CA SER A 426 -36.44 60.52 17.39
C SER A 426 -36.13 59.09 16.93
N LEU A 427 -35.20 58.41 17.60
CA LEU A 427 -34.84 57.02 17.28
C LEU A 427 -35.96 56.05 17.67
N GLN A 428 -36.66 56.31 18.77
CA GLN A 428 -37.77 55.48 19.21
C GLN A 428 -38.97 55.61 18.27
N GLU A 429 -39.31 56.82 17.81
CA GLU A 429 -40.34 57.04 16.81
C GLU A 429 -40.01 56.31 15.50
N LYS A 430 -38.76 56.41 15.02
CA LYS A 430 -38.30 55.65 13.85
C LYS A 430 -38.40 54.14 14.05
N THR A 431 -38.08 53.66 15.25
CA THR A 431 -38.15 52.23 15.57
C THR A 431 -39.59 51.73 15.58
N VAL A 432 -40.53 52.46 16.18
CA VAL A 432 -41.96 52.15 16.16
C VAL A 432 -42.50 52.14 14.73
N ASN A 433 -42.21 53.17 13.95
CA ASN A 433 -42.60 53.27 12.54
C ASN A 433 -42.05 52.10 11.69
N LEU A 434 -40.82 51.65 11.95
CA LEU A 434 -40.26 50.47 11.28
C LEU A 434 -40.93 49.17 11.73
N LYS A 435 -41.25 49.01 13.02
CA LYS A 435 -41.99 47.84 13.53
C LYS A 435 -43.37 47.72 12.91
N GLU A 436 -44.09 48.84 12.79
CA GLU A 436 -45.40 48.87 12.12
C GLU A 436 -45.28 48.51 10.63
N LYS A 437 -44.33 49.12 9.90
CA LYS A 437 -44.08 48.78 8.49
C LYS A 437 -43.74 47.29 8.32
N ILE A 438 -42.88 46.73 9.15
CA ILE A 438 -42.53 45.30 9.12
C ILE A 438 -43.76 44.44 9.39
N SER A 439 -44.60 44.80 10.36
CA SER A 439 -45.84 44.06 10.68
C SER A 439 -46.81 44.06 9.49
N LEU A 440 -47.02 45.21 8.85
CA LEU A 440 -47.86 45.33 7.66
C LEU A 440 -47.31 44.54 6.48
N PHE A 441 -46.00 44.57 6.24
CA PHE A 441 -45.36 43.79 5.17
C PHE A 441 -45.38 42.28 5.46
N ASN A 442 -45.16 41.85 6.71
CA ASN A 442 -45.28 40.44 7.10
C ASN A 442 -46.70 39.90 6.88
N LYS A 443 -47.74 40.69 7.20
CA LYS A 443 -49.15 40.32 6.93
C LYS A 443 -49.43 40.17 5.43
N LYS A 444 -48.81 40.98 4.57
CA LYS A 444 -48.95 40.89 3.12
C LYS A 444 -48.21 39.69 2.52
N VAL A 445 -47.00 39.39 3.01
CA VAL A 445 -46.23 38.22 2.57
C VAL A 445 -46.94 36.92 2.97
N LYS A 446 -47.47 36.81 4.20
CA LYS A 446 -48.23 35.64 4.66
C LYS A 446 -49.59 35.41 3.97
N LYS A 447 -50.18 36.43 3.34
CA LYS A 447 -51.42 36.30 2.57
C LYS A 447 -51.20 35.90 1.11
N GLY A 448 -49.96 35.99 0.62
CA GLY A 448 -49.59 35.66 -0.76
C GLY A 448 -48.76 34.37 -0.88
N GLU A 449 -48.48 33.70 0.25
CA GLU A 449 -48.17 32.27 0.33
C GLU A 449 -49.50 31.50 0.38
#